data_AF-A0A846GCA8-F1
#
_entry.id   AF-A0A846GCA8-F1
#
_cell.length_a   1.000
_cell.length_b   1.000
_cell.length_c   1.000
_cell.angle_alpha   90.00
_cell.angle_beta   90.00
_cell.angle_gamma   90.00
#
_symmetry.space_group_name_H-M   'P 1'
#
loop_
_entity.id
_entity.type
_entity.pdbx_description
1 polymer ?
#
loop_
_entity_poly.entity_id
_entity_poly.type
_entity_poly.pdbx_seq_one_letter_code
_entity_poly.pdbx_strand_id
1 'polypeptide(L)'
;MVFRKIFPNLNNNSELDSTNLVDKFLSLDNFIQAFAKVAAKQGSPGVDDETIDDFQQSLRANISQLKDDVANNRYQPLPCKQILIAKNHGNFRELRIPTVRDRTVQHALLNVLNPVVEKHFSAVSFAYRPNLSYLDAVNEVIRWRDKGYRFVLDADITKFFDNINHQILLRAVRKYVEHPGILCLIKSWISVGILTKERIVKAEKGIPQGAVVSPLLANIYLDEFDKSFSDTDWKLVRYADDFLGAT
;
A
#
# COMPACT_ATOMS: atom_id res chain seq x y z
N MET A 1 1.37 16.33 22.56
CA MET A 1 0.79 15.48 23.63
C MET A 1 -0.69 15.19 23.37
N VAL A 2 -1.06 14.69 22.18
CA VAL A 2 -2.46 14.27 21.85
C VAL A 2 -2.49 12.88 21.15
N PHE A 3 -1.34 12.22 20.99
CA PHE A 3 -1.23 10.80 20.57
C PHE A 3 -1.13 9.81 21.75
N ARG A 4 -1.11 10.30 23.00
CA ARG A 4 -0.76 9.48 24.19
C ARG A 4 -1.88 9.25 25.21
N LYS A 5 -3.08 9.79 24.98
CA LYS A 5 -4.18 9.61 25.93
C LYS A 5 -5.41 9.27 25.13
N ILE A 6 -5.74 7.99 25.07
CA ILE A 6 -7.10 7.45 25.04
C ILE A 6 -6.99 5.92 24.93
N PHE A 7 -7.38 5.25 26.02
CA PHE A 7 -7.60 3.80 26.28
C PHE A 7 -6.48 2.99 26.97
N PRO A 8 -6.84 2.13 27.96
CA PRO A 8 -5.88 1.46 28.85
C PRO A 8 -5.40 0.10 28.34
N ASN A 9 -4.12 -0.17 28.59
CA ASN A 9 -3.41 -1.45 28.71
C ASN A 9 -3.83 -2.63 27.82
N LEU A 10 -3.08 -2.81 26.73
CA LEU A 10 -2.92 -4.11 26.06
C LEU A 10 -1.41 -4.40 25.90
N ASN A 11 -0.94 -5.42 26.64
CA ASN A 11 0.36 -6.09 26.58
C ASN A 11 1.62 -5.20 26.37
N ASN A 12 2.40 -5.05 27.45
CA ASN A 12 3.63 -4.23 27.52
C ASN A 12 4.70 -4.51 26.44
N ASN A 13 4.70 -5.69 25.78
CA ASN A 13 5.65 -6.01 24.71
C ASN A 13 5.21 -5.51 23.32
N SER A 14 3.91 -5.51 23.01
CA SER A 14 3.38 -4.96 21.73
C SER A 14 3.35 -3.42 21.74
N GLU A 15 3.23 -2.83 22.93
CA GLU A 15 3.17 -1.38 23.12
C GLU A 15 4.54 -0.71 22.88
N LEU A 16 5.64 -1.36 23.24
CA LEU A 16 7.00 -0.84 23.02
C LEU A 16 7.40 -0.84 21.54
N ASP A 17 7.10 -1.93 20.81
CA ASP A 17 7.38 -2.05 19.37
C ASP A 17 6.50 -1.12 18.52
N SER A 18 5.22 -0.96 18.90
CA SER A 18 4.30 -0.03 18.24
C SER A 18 4.64 1.44 18.52
N THR A 19 5.06 1.79 19.74
CA THR A 19 5.53 3.15 20.08
C THR A 19 6.76 3.52 19.25
N ASN A 20 7.71 2.59 19.10
CA ASN A 20 8.90 2.79 18.27
C ASN A 20 8.56 3.03 16.78
N LEU A 21 7.57 2.29 16.25
CA LEU A 21 7.11 2.44 14.87
C LEU A 21 6.46 3.81 14.63
N VAL A 22 5.62 4.28 15.55
CA VAL A 22 4.95 5.58 15.43
C VAL A 22 5.95 6.72 15.50
N ASP A 23 6.94 6.65 16.40
CA ASP A 23 8.00 7.66 16.50
C ASP A 23 8.85 7.71 15.22
N LYS A 24 9.18 6.55 14.64
CA LYS A 24 9.86 6.47 13.33
C LYS A 24 8.99 7.05 12.22
N PHE A 25 7.70 6.70 12.19
CA PHE A 25 6.74 7.19 11.21
C PHE A 25 6.68 8.72 11.22
N LEU A 26 6.49 9.30 12.40
CA LEU A 26 6.32 10.73 12.62
C LEU A 26 7.64 11.51 12.77
N SER A 27 8.78 10.90 12.43
CA SER A 27 10.06 11.62 12.40
C SER A 27 10.12 12.56 11.18
N LEU A 28 10.73 13.72 11.38
CA LEU A 28 10.90 14.71 10.30
C LEU A 28 11.72 14.13 9.15
N ASP A 29 12.79 13.39 9.48
CA ASP A 29 13.66 12.73 8.52
C ASP A 29 12.90 11.73 7.64
N ASN A 30 12.03 10.91 8.23
CA ASN A 30 11.21 9.97 7.47
C ASN A 30 10.29 10.67 6.45
N PHE A 31 9.70 11.82 6.81
CA PHE A 31 8.88 12.60 5.87
C PHE A 31 9.72 13.24 4.76
N ILE A 32 10.93 13.71 5.06
CA ILE A 32 11.87 14.23 4.04
C ILE A 32 12.23 13.12 3.04
N GLN A 33 12.59 11.93 3.54
CA GLN A 33 12.89 10.76 2.71
C GLN A 33 11.68 10.33 1.89
N ALA A 34 10.48 10.37 2.47
CA ALA A 34 9.24 10.04 1.79
C ALA A 34 8.96 11.00 0.62
N PHE A 35 9.14 12.31 0.83
CA PHE A 35 9.01 13.29 -0.25
C PHE A 35 10.05 13.08 -1.35
N ALA A 36 11.31 12.79 -0.99
CA ALA A 36 12.34 12.50 -1.99
C ALA A 36 11.94 11.33 -2.91
N LYS A 37 11.29 10.29 -2.38
CA LYS A 37 10.73 9.18 -3.17
C LYS A 37 9.58 9.62 -4.08
N VAL A 38 8.75 10.56 -3.64
CA VAL A 38 7.68 11.15 -4.47
C VAL A 38 8.28 11.97 -5.60
N ALA A 39 9.23 12.85 -5.28
CA ALA A 39 9.88 13.73 -6.24
C ALA A 39 10.63 12.95 -7.33
N ALA A 40 11.34 11.89 -6.95
CA ALA A 40 12.06 11.03 -7.89
C ALA A 40 11.17 10.35 -8.95
N LYS A 41 9.87 10.18 -8.67
CA LYS A 41 8.91 9.58 -9.62
C LYS A 41 8.34 10.57 -10.63
N GLN A 42 8.55 11.89 -10.45
CA GLN A 42 8.06 12.96 -11.35
C GLN A 42 6.58 12.82 -11.74
N GLY A 43 5.74 12.31 -10.82
CA GLY A 43 4.34 12.03 -11.14
C GLY A 43 3.47 13.28 -11.12
N SER A 44 2.45 13.32 -11.98
CA SER A 44 1.50 14.43 -12.13
C SER A 44 0.88 14.92 -10.81
N PRO A 45 0.43 16.20 -10.75
CA PRO A 45 -0.25 16.74 -9.58
C PRO A 45 -1.62 16.07 -9.34
N GLY A 46 -2.11 16.19 -8.10
CA GLY A 46 -3.41 15.68 -7.68
C GLY A 46 -4.55 16.64 -8.02
N VAL A 47 -5.67 16.52 -7.29
CA VAL A 47 -6.87 17.37 -7.47
C VAL A 47 -6.68 18.81 -7.01
N ASP A 48 -5.65 19.07 -6.22
CA ASP A 48 -5.23 20.39 -5.73
C ASP A 48 -4.32 21.13 -6.72
N ASP A 49 -3.94 20.48 -7.82
CA ASP A 49 -3.04 20.96 -8.87
C ASP A 49 -1.64 21.39 -8.38
N GLU A 50 -1.30 21.17 -7.10
CA GLU A 50 0.03 21.41 -6.53
C GLU A 50 1.04 20.43 -7.14
N THR A 51 2.05 20.97 -7.82
CA THR A 51 3.13 20.17 -8.42
C THR A 51 4.22 19.82 -7.41
N ILE A 52 5.13 18.91 -7.79
CA ILE A 52 6.31 18.59 -6.98
C ILE A 52 7.18 19.85 -6.81
N ASP A 53 7.32 20.65 -7.86
CA ASP A 53 8.12 21.88 -7.84
C ASP A 53 7.51 22.92 -6.90
N ASP A 54 6.19 23.11 -6.94
CA ASP A 54 5.46 24.01 -6.02
C ASP A 54 5.67 23.59 -4.57
N PHE A 55 5.47 22.30 -4.28
CA PHE A 55 5.67 21.77 -2.93
C PHE A 55 7.12 21.93 -2.45
N GLN A 56 8.10 21.85 -3.35
CA GLN A 56 9.52 21.95 -3.04
C GLN A 56 9.99 23.37 -2.75
N GLN A 57 9.31 24.41 -3.26
CA GLN A 57 9.66 25.81 -3.02
C GLN A 57 9.75 26.14 -1.51
N SER A 58 8.85 25.57 -0.71
CA SER A 58 8.83 25.72 0.76
C SER A 58 8.97 24.37 1.48
N LEU A 59 9.84 23.49 0.96
CA LEU A 59 9.92 22.09 1.36
C LEU A 59 9.94 21.88 2.89
N ARG A 60 10.82 22.57 3.62
CA ARG A 60 10.96 22.37 5.07
C ARG A 60 9.69 22.75 5.84
N ALA A 61 9.06 23.86 5.47
CA ALA A 61 7.81 24.31 6.09
C ALA A 61 6.66 23.35 5.76
N ASN A 62 6.53 22.98 4.48
CA ASN A 62 5.49 22.07 4.00
C ASN A 62 5.57 20.69 4.68
N ILE A 63 6.79 20.14 4.80
CA ILE A 63 7.01 18.85 5.45
C ILE A 63 6.76 18.93 6.96
N SER A 64 7.25 19.97 7.64
CA SER A 64 7.01 20.13 9.08
C SER A 64 5.51 20.24 9.38
N GLN A 65 4.79 21.08 8.61
CA GLN A 65 3.36 21.26 8.75
C GLN A 65 2.59 19.96 8.46
N LEU A 66 2.91 19.26 7.37
CA LEU A 66 2.25 18.01 7.02
C LEU A 66 2.45 16.93 8.09
N LYS A 67 3.68 16.78 8.60
CA LYS A 67 4.00 15.88 9.70
C LYS A 67 3.21 16.24 10.96
N ASP A 68 3.11 17.52 11.29
CA ASP A 68 2.35 17.98 12.45
C ASP A 68 0.85 17.79 12.28
N ASP A 69 0.31 17.93 11.06
CA ASP A 69 -1.09 17.66 10.77
C ASP A 69 -1.43 16.18 10.92
N VAL A 70 -0.55 15.27 10.46
CA VAL A 70 -0.69 13.84 10.71
C VAL A 70 -0.58 13.55 12.21
N ALA A 71 0.42 14.12 12.89
CA ALA A 71 0.67 13.96 14.32
C ALA A 71 -0.34 14.68 15.23
N ASN A 72 -1.35 15.34 14.68
CA ASN A 72 -2.45 15.91 15.45
C ASN A 72 -3.84 15.60 14.86
N ASN A 73 -3.94 14.58 13.98
CA ASN A 73 -5.19 14.18 13.33
C ASN A 73 -5.91 15.30 12.55
N ARG A 74 -5.16 16.30 12.07
CA ARG A 74 -5.66 17.37 11.18
C ARG A 74 -5.51 17.03 9.70
N TYR A 75 -4.66 16.06 9.38
CA TYR A 75 -4.52 15.55 8.03
C TYR A 75 -5.80 14.83 7.58
N GLN A 76 -6.33 15.23 6.43
CA GLN A 76 -7.41 14.57 5.73
C GLN A 76 -6.96 14.34 4.28
N PRO A 77 -7.01 13.09 3.76
CA PRO A 77 -6.65 12.86 2.38
C PRO A 77 -7.64 13.53 1.43
N LEU A 78 -7.16 13.94 0.27
CA LEU A 78 -8.01 14.49 -0.79
C LEU A 78 -8.45 13.37 -1.76
N PRO A 79 -9.61 13.53 -2.42
CA PRO A 79 -10.03 12.59 -3.46
C PRO A 79 -8.94 12.45 -4.54
N CYS A 80 -8.77 11.24 -5.06
CA CYS A 80 -7.79 11.03 -6.13
C CYS A 80 -8.27 11.69 -7.44
N LYS A 81 -7.35 12.27 -8.21
CA LYS A 81 -7.62 12.79 -9.55
C LYS A 81 -7.73 11.62 -10.53
N GLN A 82 -8.86 11.54 -11.23
CA GLN A 82 -9.06 10.51 -12.27
C GLN A 82 -8.36 10.94 -13.57
N ILE A 83 -7.53 10.06 -14.11
CA ILE A 83 -6.98 10.20 -15.46
C ILE A 83 -7.34 8.95 -16.27
N LEU A 84 -7.92 9.16 -17.45
CA LEU A 84 -8.21 8.08 -18.40
C LEU A 84 -7.11 8.04 -19.46
N ILE A 85 -6.33 6.97 -19.47
CA ILE A 85 -5.32 6.72 -20.48
C ILE A 85 -5.89 5.75 -21.50
N ALA A 86 -5.90 6.12 -22.78
CA ALA A 86 -6.34 5.23 -23.84
C ALA A 86 -5.42 4.00 -23.93
N LYS A 87 -6.01 2.81 -23.96
CA LYS A 87 -5.36 1.58 -24.44
C LYS A 87 -5.67 1.39 -25.92
N ASN A 88 -4.94 0.48 -26.57
CA ASN A 88 -5.31 -0.01 -27.90
C ASN A 88 -6.73 -0.63 -27.86
N HIS A 89 -7.49 -0.47 -28.94
CA HIS A 89 -8.85 -1.00 -29.13
C HIS A 89 -9.97 -0.36 -28.29
N GLY A 90 -9.86 0.93 -27.96
CA GLY A 90 -10.98 1.71 -27.39
C GLY A 90 -11.27 1.49 -25.90
N ASN A 91 -10.45 0.69 -25.23
CA ASN A 91 -10.48 0.55 -23.77
C ASN A 91 -9.67 1.67 -23.10
N PHE A 92 -10.05 2.05 -21.87
CA PHE A 92 -9.31 3.03 -21.08
C PHE A 92 -8.70 2.37 -19.84
N ARG A 93 -7.49 2.77 -19.47
CA ARG A 93 -6.93 2.54 -18.16
C ARG A 93 -7.24 3.75 -17.29
N GLU A 94 -8.01 3.53 -16.24
CA GLU A 94 -8.21 4.53 -15.20
C GLU A 94 -6.98 4.55 -14.28
N LEU A 95 -6.39 5.73 -14.10
CA LEU A 95 -5.43 6.01 -13.05
C LEU A 95 -6.06 6.94 -12.01
N ARG A 96 -5.70 6.70 -10.75
CA ARG A 96 -6.13 7.51 -9.61
C ARG A 96 -4.88 8.12 -8.99
N ILE A 97 -4.73 9.44 -9.15
CA ILE A 97 -3.52 10.16 -8.73
C ILE A 97 -3.81 10.89 -7.42
N PRO A 98 -3.19 10.49 -6.29
CA PRO A 98 -3.24 11.26 -5.05
C PRO A 98 -2.38 12.52 -5.14
N THR A 99 -2.63 13.48 -4.25
CA THR A 99 -1.86 14.73 -4.14
C THR A 99 -0.39 14.47 -3.75
N VAL A 100 0.48 15.46 -3.92
CA VAL A 100 1.89 15.35 -3.46
C VAL A 100 1.94 15.10 -1.95
N ARG A 101 1.10 15.80 -1.18
CA ARG A 101 0.93 15.61 0.26
C ARG A 101 0.52 14.17 0.59
N ASP A 102 -0.52 13.66 -0.05
CA ASP A 102 -1.02 12.30 0.21
C ASP A 102 0.01 11.23 -0.13
N ARG A 103 0.69 11.35 -1.27
CA ARG A 103 1.77 10.45 -1.66
C ARG A 103 2.93 10.49 -0.66
N THR A 104 3.24 11.66 -0.10
CA THR A 104 4.29 11.84 0.91
C THR A 104 3.92 11.13 2.21
N VAL A 105 2.71 11.31 2.74
CA VAL A 105 2.29 10.61 3.96
C VAL A 105 2.22 9.09 3.75
N GLN A 106 1.72 8.65 2.59
CA GLN A 106 1.70 7.22 2.23
C GLN A 106 3.11 6.63 2.18
N HIS A 107 4.06 7.31 1.53
CA HIS A 107 5.46 6.86 1.50
C HIS A 107 6.10 6.87 2.90
N ALA A 108 5.80 7.86 3.74
CA ALA A 108 6.31 7.90 5.11
C ALA A 108 5.82 6.70 5.92
N LEU A 109 4.57 6.27 5.75
CA LEU A 109 4.08 5.05 6.40
C LEU A 109 4.74 3.79 5.82
N LEU A 110 4.88 3.70 4.49
CA LEU A 110 5.52 2.55 3.85
C LEU A 110 6.97 2.35 4.29
N ASN A 111 7.72 3.43 4.53
CA ASN A 111 9.10 3.36 4.99
C ASN A 111 9.24 2.57 6.30
N VAL A 112 8.24 2.67 7.19
CA VAL A 112 8.26 1.98 8.48
C VAL A 112 7.49 0.67 8.47
N LEU A 113 6.45 0.54 7.64
CA LEU A 113 5.59 -0.64 7.62
C LEU A 113 6.19 -1.77 6.77
N ASN A 114 6.84 -1.46 5.64
CA ASN A 114 7.47 -2.47 4.77
C ASN A 114 8.46 -3.36 5.54
N PRO A 115 9.41 -2.84 6.34
CA PRO A 115 10.35 -3.70 7.07
C PRO A 115 9.69 -4.61 8.12
N VAL A 116 8.49 -4.27 8.60
CA VAL A 116 7.74 -5.08 9.55
C VAL A 116 7.04 -6.22 8.82
N VAL A 117 6.22 -5.90 7.82
CA VAL A 117 5.41 -6.87 7.09
C VAL A 117 6.24 -7.84 6.24
N GLU A 118 7.36 -7.38 5.68
CA GLU A 118 8.24 -8.18 4.82
C GLU A 118 8.78 -9.42 5.54
N LYS A 119 9.00 -9.34 6.86
CA LYS A 119 9.47 -10.47 7.69
C LYS A 119 8.47 -11.63 7.78
N HIS A 120 7.21 -11.38 7.44
CA HIS A 120 6.11 -12.32 7.61
C HIS A 120 5.50 -12.79 6.28
N PHE A 121 5.85 -12.15 5.17
CA PHE A 121 5.31 -12.50 3.87
C PHE A 121 5.80 -13.87 3.41
N SER A 122 4.87 -14.65 2.87
CA SER A 122 5.19 -15.94 2.27
C SER A 122 6.24 -15.82 1.17
N ALA A 123 7.17 -16.78 1.08
CA ALA A 123 8.21 -16.82 0.06
C ALA A 123 7.66 -16.97 -1.37
N VAL A 124 6.38 -17.36 -1.51
CA VAL A 124 5.71 -17.55 -2.80
C VAL A 124 5.26 -16.24 -3.46
N SER A 125 5.24 -15.13 -2.73
CA SER A 125 4.81 -13.81 -3.24
C SER A 125 6.00 -12.98 -3.69
N PHE A 126 6.01 -12.53 -4.94
CA PHE A 126 7.16 -11.82 -5.53
C PHE A 126 6.90 -10.33 -5.83
N ALA A 127 5.67 -9.98 -6.20
CA ALA A 127 5.36 -8.61 -6.63
C ALA A 127 5.49 -7.59 -5.49
N TYR A 128 5.93 -6.39 -5.83
CA TYR A 128 5.96 -5.22 -4.93
C TYR A 128 6.81 -5.38 -3.67
N ARG A 129 7.71 -6.36 -3.66
CA ARG A 129 8.62 -6.63 -2.55
C ARG A 129 10.03 -6.17 -2.88
N PRO A 130 10.79 -5.68 -1.89
CA PRO A 130 12.16 -5.26 -2.10
C PRO A 130 13.01 -6.44 -2.58
N ASN A 131 13.86 -6.19 -3.59
CA ASN A 131 14.80 -7.18 -4.14
C ASN A 131 14.17 -8.43 -4.77
N LEU A 132 12.87 -8.41 -5.07
CA LEU A 132 12.18 -9.46 -5.81
C LEU A 132 11.60 -8.90 -7.11
N SER A 133 11.67 -9.70 -8.17
CA SER A 133 11.27 -9.33 -9.52
C SER A 133 10.40 -10.42 -10.14
N TYR A 134 9.81 -10.11 -11.30
CA TYR A 134 9.09 -11.12 -12.08
C TYR A 134 10.01 -12.25 -12.55
N LEU A 135 11.32 -11.97 -12.73
CA LEU A 135 12.31 -12.99 -13.11
C LEU A 135 12.50 -14.01 -11.99
N ASP A 136 12.44 -13.59 -10.73
CA ASP A 136 12.55 -14.51 -9.59
C ASP A 136 11.35 -15.47 -9.53
N ALA A 137 10.15 -14.95 -9.79
CA ALA A 137 8.94 -15.78 -9.93
C ALA A 137 9.07 -16.80 -11.08
N VAL A 138 9.55 -16.37 -12.25
CA VAL A 138 9.79 -17.25 -13.40
C VAL A 138 10.85 -18.31 -13.08
N ASN A 139 11.92 -17.94 -12.38
CA ASN A 139 12.97 -18.88 -11.98
C ASN A 139 12.44 -19.98 -11.05
N GLU A 140 11.50 -19.69 -10.15
CA GLU A 140 10.85 -20.73 -9.34
C GLU A 140 10.03 -21.70 -10.20
N VAL A 141 9.28 -21.20 -11.18
CA VAL A 141 8.52 -22.05 -12.11
C VAL A 141 9.47 -22.94 -12.95
N ILE A 142 10.60 -22.40 -13.39
CA ILE A 142 11.65 -23.19 -14.07
C ILE A 142 12.18 -24.31 -13.17
N ARG A 143 12.42 -24.02 -11.88
CA ARG A 143 12.84 -25.04 -10.91
C ARG A 143 11.79 -26.14 -10.74
N TRP A 144 10.50 -25.80 -10.74
CA TRP A 144 9.44 -26.81 -10.69
C TRP A 144 9.46 -27.69 -11.94
N ARG A 145 9.57 -27.10 -13.13
CA ARG A 145 9.72 -27.87 -14.37
C ARG A 145 10.89 -28.85 -14.27
N ASP A 146 12.05 -28.40 -13.80
CA ASP A 146 13.24 -29.25 -13.70
C ASP A 146 13.10 -30.36 -12.64
N LYS A 147 12.27 -30.12 -11.60
CA LYS A 147 11.92 -31.12 -10.58
C LYS A 147 10.83 -32.12 -11.00
N GLY A 148 10.28 -32.00 -12.19
CA GLY A 148 9.30 -32.97 -12.71
C GLY A 148 7.83 -32.51 -12.66
N TYR A 149 7.54 -31.31 -12.18
CA TYR A 149 6.19 -30.75 -12.27
C TYR A 149 5.86 -30.47 -13.75
N ARG A 150 4.75 -31.00 -14.25
CA ARG A 150 4.38 -30.94 -15.68
C ARG A 150 3.06 -30.24 -15.94
N PHE A 151 2.23 -30.11 -14.92
CA PHE A 151 0.95 -29.45 -15.00
C PHE A 151 0.96 -28.20 -14.14
N VAL A 152 0.46 -27.11 -14.69
CA VAL A 152 0.31 -25.84 -13.99
C VAL A 152 -1.14 -25.39 -14.08
N LEU A 153 -1.64 -24.87 -12.97
CA LEU A 153 -2.86 -24.07 -12.91
C LEU A 153 -2.45 -22.62 -13.10
N ASP A 154 -2.96 -21.99 -14.14
CA ASP A 154 -2.84 -20.55 -14.38
C ASP A 154 -4.13 -19.85 -13.94
N ALA A 155 -4.00 -18.91 -13.00
CA ALA A 155 -5.15 -18.26 -12.38
C ALA A 155 -4.88 -16.78 -12.05
N ASP A 156 -5.93 -15.97 -12.22
CA ASP A 156 -5.97 -14.54 -11.92
C ASP A 156 -7.22 -14.21 -11.08
N ILE A 157 -7.11 -13.20 -10.21
CA ILE A 157 -8.23 -12.72 -9.40
C ILE A 157 -8.92 -11.56 -10.13
N THR A 158 -10.09 -11.87 -10.70
CA THR A 158 -10.88 -10.91 -11.47
C THR A 158 -11.15 -9.60 -10.70
N LYS A 159 -10.67 -8.48 -11.25
CA LYS A 159 -10.86 -7.13 -10.70
C LYS A 159 -10.46 -7.05 -9.23
N PHE A 160 -9.36 -7.70 -8.84
CA PHE A 160 -8.90 -7.82 -7.46
C PHE A 160 -8.92 -6.47 -6.71
N PHE A 161 -8.20 -5.48 -7.22
CA PHE A 161 -8.09 -4.17 -6.59
C PHE A 161 -9.44 -3.47 -6.39
N ASP A 162 -10.43 -3.69 -7.26
CA ASP A 162 -11.76 -3.08 -7.13
C ASP A 162 -12.67 -3.83 -6.14
N ASN A 163 -12.31 -5.07 -5.77
CA ASN A 163 -13.13 -5.96 -4.95
C ASN A 163 -12.60 -6.18 -3.53
N ILE A 164 -11.43 -5.65 -3.17
CA ILE A 164 -10.87 -5.79 -1.82
C ILE A 164 -11.84 -5.29 -0.75
N ASN A 165 -12.24 -6.18 0.15
CA ASN A 165 -13.10 -5.83 1.27
C ASN A 165 -12.29 -5.06 2.35
N HIS A 166 -12.69 -3.82 2.64
CA HIS A 166 -11.98 -2.95 3.59
C HIS A 166 -11.93 -3.54 5.00
N GLN A 167 -12.97 -4.22 5.47
CA GLN A 167 -13.00 -4.79 6.82
C GLN A 167 -12.03 -5.98 6.95
N ILE A 168 -11.92 -6.81 5.91
CA ILE A 168 -10.95 -7.90 5.87
C ILE A 168 -9.53 -7.32 5.78
N LEU A 169 -9.31 -6.33 4.91
CA LEU A 169 -8.02 -5.65 4.77
C LEU A 169 -7.54 -5.04 6.09
N LEU A 170 -8.39 -4.25 6.76
CA LEU A 170 -8.03 -3.62 8.02
C LEU A 170 -7.77 -4.64 9.14
N ARG A 171 -8.47 -5.79 9.12
CA ARG A 171 -8.17 -6.92 10.03
C ARG A 171 -6.81 -7.56 9.71
N ALA A 172 -6.45 -7.72 8.44
CA ALA A 172 -5.14 -8.23 8.05
C ALA A 172 -4.02 -7.25 8.45
N VAL A 173 -4.19 -5.95 8.21
CA VAL A 173 -3.21 -4.91 8.61
C VAL A 173 -2.99 -4.89 10.13
N ARG A 174 -4.05 -5.09 10.93
CA ARG A 174 -3.96 -5.13 12.40
C ARG A 174 -3.00 -6.18 12.92
N LYS A 175 -2.75 -7.26 12.18
CA LYS A 175 -1.74 -8.28 12.56
C LYS A 175 -0.31 -7.73 12.64
N TYR A 176 -0.04 -6.59 11.99
CA TYR A 176 1.29 -5.97 11.93
C TYR A 176 1.35 -4.61 12.65
N VAL A 177 0.23 -3.89 12.74
CA VAL A 177 0.17 -2.59 13.41
C VAL A 177 -1.20 -2.39 14.07
N GLU A 178 -1.21 -2.34 15.40
CA GLU A 178 -2.45 -2.16 16.19
C GLU A 178 -2.76 -0.68 16.49
N HIS A 179 -1.88 0.24 16.09
CA HIS A 179 -2.03 1.65 16.42
C HIS A 179 -3.26 2.28 15.75
N PRO A 180 -4.26 2.80 16.52
CA PRO A 180 -5.53 3.27 15.97
C PRO A 180 -5.39 4.40 14.95
N GLY A 181 -4.44 5.32 15.17
CA GLY A 181 -4.20 6.44 14.25
C GLY A 181 -3.72 5.98 12.86
N ILE A 182 -2.88 4.95 12.81
CA ILE A 182 -2.39 4.38 11.55
C ILE A 182 -3.51 3.64 10.83
N LEU A 183 -4.30 2.86 11.56
CA LEU A 183 -5.46 2.16 11.00
C LEU A 183 -6.51 3.14 10.46
N CYS A 184 -6.75 4.24 11.16
CA CYS A 184 -7.64 5.31 10.71
C CYS A 184 -7.11 5.99 9.44
N LEU A 185 -5.79 6.20 9.36
CA LEU A 185 -5.12 6.79 8.19
C LEU A 185 -5.22 5.87 6.95
N ILE A 186 -4.98 4.57 7.12
CA ILE A 186 -5.16 3.60 6.03
C ILE A 186 -6.63 3.55 5.60
N LYS A 187 -7.55 3.53 6.57
CA LYS A 187 -8.99 3.56 6.29
C LYS A 187 -9.39 4.80 5.51
N SER A 188 -8.86 5.98 5.86
CA SER A 188 -9.20 7.22 5.15
C SER A 188 -8.72 7.18 3.70
N TRP A 189 -7.52 6.68 3.43
CA TRP A 189 -7.01 6.54 2.05
C TRP A 189 -7.83 5.60 1.17
N ILE A 190 -8.24 4.44 1.69
CA ILE A 190 -9.05 3.49 0.92
C ILE A 190 -10.51 3.94 0.75
N SER A 191 -10.95 4.96 1.52
CA SER A 191 -12.33 5.48 1.52
C SER A 191 -12.49 6.86 0.88
N VAL A 192 -11.41 7.59 0.60
CA VAL A 192 -11.42 9.03 0.23
C VAL A 192 -12.19 9.34 -1.07
N GLY A 193 -12.42 8.34 -1.91
CA GLY A 193 -13.13 8.47 -3.17
C GLY A 193 -12.29 9.11 -4.28
N ILE A 194 -12.90 9.25 -5.45
CA ILE A 194 -12.25 9.72 -6.68
C ILE A 194 -13.03 10.91 -7.20
N LEU A 195 -12.33 11.97 -7.58
CA LEU A 195 -12.92 13.09 -8.30
C LEU A 195 -12.97 12.75 -9.79
N THR A 196 -14.18 12.49 -10.28
CA THR A 196 -14.49 12.35 -11.72
C THR A 196 -14.86 13.72 -12.30
N LYS A 197 -15.02 13.82 -13.63
CA LYS A 197 -15.43 15.08 -14.30
C LYS A 197 -16.74 15.67 -13.76
N GLU A 198 -17.62 14.84 -13.19
CA GLU A 198 -18.98 15.23 -12.82
C GLU A 198 -19.19 15.27 -11.30
N ARG A 199 -18.51 14.40 -10.54
CA ARG A 199 -18.74 14.23 -9.10
C ARG A 199 -17.62 13.50 -8.37
N ILE A 200 -17.63 13.59 -7.04
CA ILE A 200 -16.85 12.70 -6.17
C ILE A 200 -17.60 11.37 -6.02
N VAL A 201 -16.92 10.27 -6.34
CA VAL A 201 -17.44 8.91 -6.17
C VAL A 201 -16.69 8.25 -5.02
N LYS A 202 -17.40 7.89 -3.94
CA LYS A 202 -16.82 7.16 -2.80
C LYS A 202 -16.74 5.67 -3.12
N ALA A 203 -15.69 5.02 -2.66
CA ALA A 203 -15.50 3.58 -2.80
C ALA A 203 -15.97 2.87 -1.53
N GLU A 204 -16.95 1.97 -1.66
CA GLU A 204 -17.40 1.10 -0.56
C GLU A 204 -16.52 -0.16 -0.42
N LYS A 205 -15.78 -0.49 -1.47
CA LYS A 205 -14.81 -1.59 -1.54
C LYS A 205 -13.69 -1.23 -2.52
N GLY A 206 -12.64 -2.03 -2.49
CA GLY A 206 -11.45 -1.88 -3.33
C GLY A 206 -10.44 -0.89 -2.78
N ILE A 207 -9.26 -0.87 -3.38
CA ILE A 207 -8.20 0.11 -3.09
C ILE A 207 -7.83 0.84 -4.39
N PRO A 208 -7.46 2.13 -4.32
CA PRO A 208 -7.17 2.91 -5.51
C PRO A 208 -5.95 2.37 -6.27
N GLN A 209 -6.14 1.98 -7.52
CA GLN A 209 -5.05 1.61 -8.43
C GLN A 209 -4.18 2.85 -8.71
N GLY A 210 -2.88 2.76 -8.42
CA GLY A 210 -1.93 3.86 -8.59
C GLY A 210 -1.64 4.68 -7.33
N ALA A 211 -2.39 4.46 -6.24
CA ALA A 211 -1.97 5.00 -4.95
C ALA A 211 -0.72 4.28 -4.43
N VAL A 212 0.13 5.02 -3.74
CA VAL A 212 1.46 4.58 -3.30
C VAL A 212 1.35 3.38 -2.34
N VAL A 213 0.36 3.39 -1.45
CA VAL A 213 0.17 2.37 -0.42
C VAL A 213 -0.49 1.08 -0.94
N SER A 214 -1.22 1.15 -2.05
CA SER A 214 -2.05 0.05 -2.55
C SER A 214 -1.30 -1.27 -2.80
N PRO A 215 -0.09 -1.28 -3.38
CA PRO A 215 0.64 -2.53 -3.63
C PRO A 215 0.96 -3.31 -2.34
N LEU A 216 1.33 -2.62 -1.26
CA LEU A 216 1.59 -3.28 0.01
C LEU A 216 0.28 -3.83 0.60
N LEU A 217 -0.80 -3.04 0.59
CA LEU A 217 -2.10 -3.46 1.11
C LEU A 217 -2.65 -4.68 0.37
N ALA A 218 -2.44 -4.75 -0.95
CA ALA A 218 -2.75 -5.91 -1.77
C ALA A 218 -2.02 -7.18 -1.27
N ASN A 219 -0.70 -7.10 -1.06
CA ASN A 219 0.07 -8.24 -0.55
C ASN A 219 -0.35 -8.63 0.87
N ILE A 220 -0.61 -7.66 1.76
CA ILE A 220 -1.14 -7.95 3.11
C ILE A 220 -2.48 -8.69 3.03
N TYR A 221 -3.34 -8.32 2.08
CA TYR A 221 -4.63 -8.97 1.89
C TYR A 221 -4.49 -10.43 1.43
N LEU A 222 -3.55 -10.70 0.53
CA LEU A 222 -3.33 -12.01 -0.09
C LEU A 222 -2.38 -12.92 0.71
N ASP A 223 -1.67 -12.42 1.71
CA ASP A 223 -0.71 -13.22 2.49
C ASP A 223 -1.37 -14.41 3.21
N GLU A 224 -2.61 -14.28 3.67
CA GLU A 224 -3.37 -15.41 4.24
C GLU A 224 -3.74 -16.45 3.18
N PHE A 225 -4.06 -15.99 1.96
CA PHE A 225 -4.27 -16.89 0.84
C PHE A 225 -2.97 -17.65 0.54
N ASP A 226 -1.83 -16.98 0.45
CA ASP A 226 -0.54 -17.63 0.21
C ASP A 226 -0.21 -18.67 1.29
N LYS A 227 -0.44 -18.33 2.56
CA LYS A 227 -0.17 -19.22 3.69
C LYS A 227 -1.04 -20.46 3.69
N SER A 228 -2.28 -20.36 3.21
CA SER A 228 -3.20 -21.51 3.12
C SER A 228 -2.69 -22.64 2.22
N PHE A 229 -1.77 -22.37 1.29
CA PHE A 229 -1.15 -23.39 0.44
C PHE A 229 0.03 -24.11 1.11
N SER A 230 0.54 -23.59 2.23
CA SER A 230 1.73 -24.15 2.91
C SER A 230 1.50 -25.56 3.43
N ASP A 231 0.24 -25.89 3.75
CA ASP A 231 -0.18 -27.20 4.27
C ASP A 231 -0.71 -28.12 3.16
N THR A 232 -0.49 -27.75 1.88
CA THR A 232 -0.93 -28.52 0.71
C THR A 232 0.27 -29.02 -0.09
N ASP A 233 0.06 -30.04 -0.92
CA ASP A 233 1.12 -30.53 -1.83
C ASP A 233 1.40 -29.55 -2.98
N TRP A 234 0.49 -28.60 -3.22
CA TRP A 234 0.60 -27.60 -4.28
C TRP A 234 1.78 -26.66 -4.06
N LYS A 235 2.51 -26.39 -5.15
CA LYS A 235 3.47 -25.29 -5.21
C LYS A 235 2.79 -24.06 -5.73
N LEU A 236 3.10 -22.91 -5.15
CA LEU A 236 2.49 -21.62 -5.50
C LEU A 236 3.60 -20.60 -5.78
N VAL A 237 3.36 -19.78 -6.80
CA VAL A 237 4.11 -18.56 -7.13
C VAL A 237 3.06 -17.51 -7.45
N ARG A 238 3.10 -16.38 -6.76
CA ARG A 238 2.17 -15.27 -6.94
C ARG A 238 2.90 -13.99 -7.29
N TYR A 239 2.41 -13.29 -8.30
CA TYR A 239 2.84 -11.97 -8.71
C TYR A 239 1.65 -11.03 -8.74
N ALA A 240 1.45 -10.28 -7.65
CA ALA A 240 0.26 -9.44 -7.43
C ALA A 240 -1.01 -10.30 -7.36
N ASP A 241 -1.97 -10.10 -8.25
CA ASP A 241 -3.22 -10.86 -8.39
C ASP A 241 -3.09 -12.11 -9.28
N ASP A 242 -2.04 -12.20 -10.11
CA ASP A 242 -1.72 -13.39 -10.90
C ASP A 242 -1.01 -14.46 -10.05
N PHE A 243 -1.39 -15.73 -10.18
CA PHE A 243 -0.68 -16.83 -9.53
C PHE A 243 -0.67 -18.12 -10.35
N LEU A 244 0.43 -18.86 -10.20
CA LEU A 244 0.61 -20.19 -10.78
C LEU A 244 0.68 -21.23 -9.68
N GLY A 245 -0.14 -22.28 -9.83
CA GLY A 245 -0.11 -23.48 -9.00
C GLY A 245 0.53 -24.66 -9.75
N ALA A 246 1.31 -25.50 -9.10
CA ALA A 246 1.84 -26.74 -9.68
C ALA A 246 1.70 -27.93 -8.73
N THR A 247 1.51 -29.13 -9.29
CA THR A 247 1.46 -30.42 -8.59
C THR A 247 2.17 -31.52 -9.37
#